data_AF-A0A556PNX8-F1
#
_entry.id   AF-A0A556PNX8-F1
#
_cell.length_a   1.000
_cell.length_b   1.000
_cell.length_c   1.000
_cell.angle_alpha   90.00
_cell.angle_beta   90.00
_cell.angle_gamma   90.00
#
_symmetry.space_group_name_H-M   'P 1'
#
loop_
_entity.id
_entity.type
_entity.pdbx_description
1 polymer ?
#
loop_
_entity_poly.entity_id
_entity_poly.type
_entity_poly.pdbx_seq_one_letter_code
_entity_poly.pdbx_strand_id
1 'polypeptide(L)'
;MELDSREDAKKWAEGIVNNMAREPQGGDRDQAKGVAAGEGDIAVMNTYYLGGMLNSEDQEEVKVAEQLGVFFPNQDTTGTHVNVSGIGVTKHAKNKENAVKLVEFLSSKEVQEQFASANYEYPVNPEVEPADTLKEWGDFKEQDIHALDHSSLHTEAGIQSCLGSRDFQSNVSIVQRVNCKYC
;
A
#
# COMPACT_ATOMS: atom_id res chain seq x y z
N MET A 1 4.92 6.67 -18.62
CA MET A 1 5.51 8.04 -18.63
C MET A 1 6.45 8.11 -17.43
N GLU A 2 7.72 8.45 -17.61
CA GLU A 2 8.66 8.58 -16.48
C GLU A 2 8.38 9.93 -15.78
N LEU A 3 8.01 9.90 -14.50
CA LEU A 3 7.62 11.13 -13.76
C LEU A 3 8.83 12.01 -13.44
N ASP A 4 9.96 11.38 -13.14
CA ASP A 4 11.24 12.02 -12.88
C ASP A 4 12.32 11.35 -13.72
N SER A 5 13.40 12.06 -14.05
CA SER A 5 14.55 11.43 -14.68
C SER A 5 15.29 10.52 -13.71
N ARG A 6 15.99 9.49 -14.20
CA ARG A 6 16.86 8.64 -13.37
C ARG A 6 17.83 9.42 -12.49
N GLU A 7 18.36 10.54 -12.99
CA GLU A 7 19.30 11.38 -12.25
C GLU A 7 18.61 12.14 -11.10
N ASP A 8 17.40 12.64 -11.34
CA ASP A 8 16.62 13.34 -10.31
C ASP A 8 16.13 12.36 -9.25
N ALA A 9 15.68 11.17 -9.65
CA ALA A 9 15.31 10.08 -8.73
C ALA A 9 16.50 9.65 -7.86
N LYS A 10 17.73 9.60 -8.42
CA LYS A 10 18.95 9.30 -7.66
C LYS A 10 19.24 10.37 -6.61
N LYS A 11 19.20 11.66 -6.99
CA LYS A 11 19.42 12.77 -6.06
C LYS A 11 18.39 12.79 -4.94
N TRP A 12 17.13 12.51 -5.27
CA TRP A 12 16.06 12.37 -4.29
C TRP A 12 16.36 11.24 -3.30
N ALA A 13 16.73 10.05 -3.79
CA ALA A 13 17.05 8.90 -2.95
C ALA A 13 18.26 9.16 -2.03
N GLU A 14 19.30 9.82 -2.53
CA GLU A 14 20.44 10.28 -1.71
C GLU A 14 19.97 11.23 -0.60
N GLY A 15 19.04 12.14 -0.91
CA GLY A 15 18.40 13.01 0.08
C GLY A 15 17.62 12.24 1.16
N ILE A 16 16.89 11.20 0.79
CA ILE A 16 16.20 10.32 1.75
C ILE A 16 17.20 9.63 2.68
N VAL A 17 18.27 9.03 2.13
CA VAL A 17 19.31 8.35 2.93
C VAL A 17 19.97 9.31 3.92
N ASN A 18 20.30 10.52 3.48
CA ASN A 18 20.92 11.53 4.34
C ASN A 18 20.00 12.02 5.47
N ASN A 19 18.68 11.85 5.33
CA ASN A 19 17.67 12.24 6.33
C ASN A 19 17.16 11.07 7.18
N MET A 20 17.74 9.87 7.03
CA MET A 20 17.34 8.72 7.84
C MET A 20 17.73 8.94 9.31
N ALA A 21 16.77 8.78 10.22
CA ALA A 21 17.03 8.89 11.66
C ALA A 21 17.87 7.72 12.22
N ARG A 22 17.88 6.58 11.51
CA ARG A 22 18.63 5.36 11.81
C ARG A 22 18.84 4.53 10.54
N GLU A 23 19.77 3.58 10.58
CA GLU A 23 19.92 2.59 9.52
C GLU A 23 18.63 1.77 9.31
N PRO A 24 18.21 1.48 8.07
CA PRO A 24 17.02 0.69 7.80
C PRO A 24 17.09 -0.71 8.43
N GLN A 25 16.08 -1.06 9.21
CA GLN A 25 15.95 -2.37 9.86
C GLN A 25 14.49 -2.70 10.16
N GLY A 26 14.12 -3.98 10.15
CA GLY A 26 12.75 -4.43 10.42
C GLY A 26 11.78 -4.19 9.25
N GLY A 27 10.49 -4.42 9.48
CA GLY A 27 9.40 -4.14 8.54
C GLY A 27 8.64 -2.85 8.86
N ASP A 28 7.54 -2.59 8.15
CA ASP A 28 6.71 -1.40 8.33
C ASP A 28 6.21 -1.23 9.76
N ARG A 29 5.71 -2.30 10.40
CA ARG A 29 5.28 -2.25 11.81
C ARG A 29 6.41 -1.86 12.77
N ASP A 30 7.65 -2.23 12.46
CA ASP A 30 8.80 -1.82 13.27
C ASP A 30 9.12 -0.33 13.07
N GLN A 31 8.82 0.23 11.90
CA GLN A 31 8.94 1.67 11.66
C GLN A 31 7.84 2.43 12.42
N ALA A 32 6.60 1.92 12.44
CA ALA A 32 5.52 2.47 13.26
C ALA A 32 5.93 2.55 14.75
N LYS A 33 6.45 1.44 15.27
CA LYS A 33 6.96 1.36 16.66
C LYS A 33 8.11 2.34 16.90
N GLY A 34 9.06 2.45 15.97
CA GLY A 34 10.17 3.40 16.04
C GLY A 34 9.70 4.86 16.08
N VAL A 35 8.73 5.24 15.23
CA VAL A 35 8.15 6.58 15.22
C VAL A 35 7.39 6.87 16.51
N ALA A 36 6.57 5.93 17.00
CA ALA A 36 5.87 6.07 18.28
C ALA A 36 6.83 6.21 19.46
N ALA A 37 7.93 5.45 19.46
CA ALA A 37 9.00 5.53 20.46
C ALA A 37 9.86 6.81 20.33
N GLY A 38 9.71 7.59 19.26
CA GLY A 38 10.45 8.82 19.02
C GLY A 38 11.86 8.62 18.45
N GLU A 39 12.17 7.45 17.87
CA GLU A 39 13.41 7.21 17.13
C GLU A 39 13.48 8.01 15.82
N GLY A 40 12.32 8.38 15.27
CA GLY A 40 12.17 9.25 14.12
C GLY A 40 10.81 9.94 14.15
N ASP A 41 10.62 10.95 13.29
CA ASP A 41 9.37 11.72 13.27
C ASP A 41 8.34 11.18 12.27
N ILE A 42 8.82 10.55 11.20
CA ILE A 42 8.03 10.11 10.05
C ILE A 42 8.53 8.73 9.59
N ALA A 43 7.59 7.87 9.20
CA ALA A 43 7.87 6.62 8.47
C ALA A 43 7.04 6.54 7.19
N VAL A 44 7.60 5.90 6.17
CA VAL A 44 6.86 5.54 4.94
C VAL A 44 6.47 4.07 5.07
N MET A 45 5.18 3.77 4.96
CA MET A 45 4.65 2.41 5.13
C MET A 45 3.36 2.18 4.36
N ASN A 46 3.05 0.93 4.09
CA ASN A 46 1.73 0.59 3.57
C ASN A 46 0.63 0.80 4.63
N THR A 47 -0.47 1.40 4.18
CA THR A 47 -1.67 1.72 4.97
C THR A 47 -2.21 0.53 5.77
N TYR A 48 -2.27 -0.66 5.15
CA TYR A 48 -2.85 -1.85 5.77
C TYR A 48 -2.13 -2.30 7.06
N TYR A 49 -0.83 -1.98 7.23
CA TYR A 49 -0.13 -2.30 8.46
C TYR A 49 -0.68 -1.53 9.64
N LEU A 50 -0.95 -0.23 9.46
CA LEU A 50 -1.54 0.59 10.52
C LEU A 50 -3.00 0.17 10.78
N GLY A 51 -3.76 -0.13 9.72
CA GLY A 51 -5.13 -0.62 9.85
C GLY A 51 -5.20 -1.93 10.66
N GLY A 52 -4.29 -2.86 10.36
CA GLY A 52 -4.16 -4.11 11.11
C GLY A 52 -3.69 -3.92 12.54
N MET A 53 -2.81 -2.94 12.81
CA MET A 53 -2.36 -2.65 14.18
C MET A 53 -3.47 -2.01 15.03
N LEU A 54 -4.26 -1.09 14.47
CA LEU A 54 -5.40 -0.46 15.16
C LEU A 54 -6.48 -1.47 15.57
N ASN A 55 -6.58 -2.58 14.84
CA ASN A 55 -7.60 -3.61 15.04
C ASN A 55 -7.00 -4.94 15.53
N SER A 56 -5.76 -4.91 16.04
CA SER A 56 -5.05 -6.11 16.52
C SER A 56 -5.63 -6.61 17.84
N GLU A 57 -5.57 -7.93 18.07
CA GLU A 57 -5.84 -8.51 19.39
C GLU A 57 -4.74 -8.13 20.40
N ASP A 58 -3.53 -7.82 19.92
CA ASP A 58 -2.43 -7.33 20.76
C ASP A 58 -2.62 -5.85 21.10
N GLN A 59 -2.95 -5.61 22.37
CA GLN A 59 -3.21 -4.26 22.89
C GLN A 59 -1.99 -3.34 22.83
N GLU A 60 -0.77 -3.87 22.78
CA GLU A 60 0.43 -3.04 22.61
C GLU A 60 0.56 -2.53 21.17
N GLU A 61 0.13 -3.32 20.17
CA GLU A 61 0.07 -2.83 18.78
C GLU A 61 -0.97 -1.71 18.62
N VAL A 62 -2.15 -1.87 19.24
CA VAL A 62 -3.22 -0.87 19.23
C VAL A 62 -2.73 0.46 19.83
N LYS A 63 -2.14 0.42 21.03
CA LYS A 63 -1.59 1.62 21.70
C LYS A 63 -0.52 2.34 20.88
N VAL A 64 0.31 1.60 20.15
CA VAL A 64 1.31 2.19 19.26
C VAL A 64 0.62 2.88 18.09
N ALA A 65 -0.35 2.21 17.46
CA ALA A 65 -1.03 2.73 16.28
C ALA A 65 -1.88 3.97 16.58
N GLU A 66 -2.54 4.04 17.74
CA GLU A 66 -3.31 5.22 18.19
C GLU A 66 -2.46 6.49 18.36
N GLN A 67 -1.13 6.33 18.51
CA GLN A 67 -0.20 7.47 18.59
C GLN A 67 0.21 8.00 17.21
N LEU A 68 -0.20 7.33 16.13
CA LEU A 68 0.19 7.62 14.75
C LEU A 68 -1.01 8.09 13.93
N GLY A 69 -0.75 9.05 13.03
CA GLY A 69 -1.68 9.52 12.03
C GLY A 69 -1.18 9.19 10.63
N VAL A 70 -2.12 9.09 9.69
CA VAL A 70 -1.85 8.87 8.27
C VAL A 70 -1.81 10.20 7.53
N PHE A 71 -0.84 10.34 6.64
CA PHE A 71 -0.74 11.43 5.67
C PHE A 71 -0.59 10.85 4.26
N PHE A 72 -1.48 11.26 3.37
CA PHE A 72 -1.45 10.90 1.95
C PHE A 72 -0.65 11.95 1.17
N PRO A 73 0.57 11.65 0.67
CA PRO A 73 1.42 12.64 0.03
C PRO A 73 0.95 13.01 -1.39
N ASN A 74 1.54 14.07 -1.94
CA ASN A 74 1.42 14.47 -3.35
C ASN A 74 -0.01 14.82 -3.83
N GLN A 75 -0.91 15.22 -2.93
CA GLN A 75 -2.32 15.51 -3.27
C GLN A 75 -2.47 16.67 -4.28
N ASP A 76 -1.60 17.68 -4.20
CA ASP A 76 -1.59 18.83 -5.12
C ASP A 76 -0.81 18.58 -6.42
N THR A 77 -0.16 17.43 -6.56
CA THR A 77 0.70 17.10 -7.70
C THR A 77 0.23 15.81 -8.38
N THR A 78 0.98 14.73 -8.18
CA THR A 78 0.83 13.47 -8.89
C THR A 78 -0.23 12.55 -8.29
N GLY A 79 -0.63 12.77 -7.03
CA GLY A 79 -1.37 11.81 -6.23
C GLY A 79 -0.46 10.86 -5.44
N THR A 80 -1.01 10.21 -4.43
CA THR A 80 -0.33 9.24 -3.56
C THR A 80 -0.04 7.95 -4.30
N HIS A 81 1.17 7.41 -4.10
CA HIS A 81 1.55 6.15 -4.69
C HIS A 81 0.67 4.99 -4.19
N VAL A 82 0.15 4.25 -5.16
CA VAL A 82 -0.69 3.09 -4.98
C VAL A 82 0.02 1.87 -5.57
N ASN A 83 0.02 0.76 -4.83
CA ASN A 83 0.45 -0.53 -5.31
C ASN A 83 -0.76 -1.51 -5.32
N VAL A 84 -0.62 -2.64 -6.02
CA VAL A 84 -1.70 -3.62 -6.14
C VAL A 84 -1.19 -5.03 -5.88
N SER A 85 -2.01 -5.81 -5.21
CA SER A 85 -1.90 -7.28 -5.24
C SER A 85 -2.66 -7.77 -6.47
N GLY A 86 -2.02 -8.59 -7.29
CA GLY A 86 -2.59 -9.10 -8.53
C GLY A 86 -2.29 -10.57 -8.76
N ILE A 87 -3.22 -11.25 -9.43
CA ILE A 87 -3.18 -12.64 -9.83
C ILE A 87 -3.12 -12.73 -11.35
N GLY A 88 -2.43 -13.76 -11.84
CA GLY A 88 -2.35 -14.04 -13.26
C GLY A 88 -2.49 -15.54 -13.54
N VAL A 89 -3.16 -15.87 -14.64
CA VAL A 89 -3.21 -17.25 -15.14
C VAL A 89 -1.97 -17.51 -15.99
N THR A 90 -1.16 -18.49 -15.58
CA THR A 90 0.07 -18.81 -16.31
C THR A 90 -0.21 -19.38 -17.70
N LYS A 91 0.70 -19.12 -18.65
CA LYS A 91 0.58 -19.57 -20.05
C LYS A 91 0.38 -21.09 -20.19
N HIS A 92 0.92 -21.87 -19.27
CA HIS A 92 0.88 -23.33 -19.28
C HIS A 92 -0.08 -23.92 -18.23
N ALA A 93 -1.05 -23.14 -17.74
CA ALA A 93 -2.03 -23.61 -16.76
C ALA A 93 -2.82 -24.81 -17.30
N LYS A 94 -2.68 -25.96 -16.62
CA LYS A 94 -3.38 -27.21 -16.99
C LYS A 94 -4.90 -27.12 -16.81
N ASN A 95 -5.35 -26.28 -15.88
CA ASN A 95 -6.77 -26.08 -15.53
C ASN A 95 -7.17 -24.62 -15.76
N LYS A 96 -6.99 -24.12 -16.99
CA LYS A 96 -7.18 -22.70 -17.32
C LYS A 96 -8.57 -22.17 -16.93
N GLU A 97 -9.63 -22.93 -17.20
CA GLU A 97 -11.00 -22.51 -16.89
C GLU A 97 -11.23 -22.32 -15.39
N ASN A 98 -10.74 -23.25 -14.56
CA ASN A 98 -10.85 -23.12 -13.10
C ASN A 98 -9.96 -22.00 -12.55
N ALA A 99 -8.81 -21.76 -13.17
CA ALA A 99 -7.96 -20.63 -12.80
C ALA A 99 -8.66 -19.29 -13.07
N VAL A 100 -9.33 -19.15 -14.22
CA VAL A 100 -10.14 -17.96 -14.52
C VAL A 100 -11.27 -17.78 -13.51
N LYS A 101 -12.00 -18.85 -13.18
CA LYS A 101 -13.06 -18.79 -12.14
C LYS A 101 -12.53 -18.36 -10.77
N LEU A 102 -11.31 -18.75 -10.41
CA LEU A 102 -10.68 -18.31 -9.17
C LEU A 102 -10.42 -16.80 -9.18
N VAL A 103 -9.94 -16.25 -10.30
CA VAL A 103 -9.75 -14.80 -10.45
C VAL A 103 -11.08 -14.06 -10.34
N GLU A 104 -12.11 -14.54 -11.05
CA GLU A 104 -13.46 -13.97 -10.98
C GLU A 104 -14.03 -14.03 -9.56
N PHE A 105 -13.79 -15.12 -8.84
CA PHE A 105 -14.19 -15.27 -7.45
C PHE A 105 -13.49 -14.26 -6.53
N LEU A 106 -12.16 -14.11 -6.64
CA LEU A 106 -11.39 -13.15 -5.83
C LEU A 106 -11.79 -11.69 -6.10
N SER A 107 -12.19 -11.37 -7.33
CA SER A 107 -12.69 -10.05 -7.72
C SER A 107 -14.18 -9.83 -7.40
N SER A 108 -14.89 -10.86 -6.91
CA SER A 108 -16.32 -10.76 -6.61
C SER A 108 -16.58 -9.83 -5.43
N LYS A 109 -17.74 -9.17 -5.45
CA LYS A 109 -18.17 -8.23 -4.41
C LYS A 109 -18.07 -8.83 -3.00
N GLU A 110 -18.62 -10.03 -2.82
CA GLU A 110 -18.65 -10.72 -1.53
C GLU A 110 -17.24 -10.99 -0.97
N VAL A 111 -16.31 -11.44 -1.83
CA VAL A 111 -14.94 -11.73 -1.41
C VAL A 111 -14.18 -10.44 -1.10
N GLN A 112 -14.33 -9.43 -1.95
CA GLN A 112 -13.71 -8.11 -1.74
C GLN A 112 -14.19 -7.44 -0.45
N GLU A 113 -15.48 -7.53 -0.10
CA GLU A 113 -16.02 -7.02 1.17
C GLU A 113 -15.36 -7.66 2.39
N GLN A 114 -15.19 -8.99 2.36
CA GLN A 114 -14.53 -9.74 3.43
C GLN A 114 -13.04 -9.39 3.55
N PHE A 115 -12.33 -9.32 2.42
CA PHE A 115 -10.91 -9.03 2.41
C PHE A 115 -10.59 -7.58 2.81
N ALA A 116 -11.37 -6.60 2.35
CA ALA A 116 -11.18 -5.20 2.75
C ALA A 116 -11.27 -5.04 4.28
N SER A 117 -12.21 -5.74 4.91
CA SER A 117 -12.41 -5.72 6.36
C SER A 117 -11.35 -6.48 7.14
N ALA A 118 -10.81 -7.57 6.59
CA ALA A 118 -9.83 -8.43 7.27
C ALA A 118 -8.38 -7.95 7.09
N ASN A 119 -8.04 -7.47 5.89
CA ASN A 119 -6.68 -7.07 5.54
C ASN A 119 -6.45 -5.57 5.61
N TYR A 120 -7.50 -4.74 5.71
CA TYR A 120 -7.40 -3.28 5.67
C TYR A 120 -6.74 -2.77 4.37
N GLU A 121 -6.96 -3.48 3.27
CA GLU A 121 -6.62 -3.04 1.92
C GLU A 121 -7.82 -2.33 1.27
N TYR A 122 -7.55 -1.47 0.29
CA TYR A 122 -8.60 -0.82 -0.47
C TYR A 122 -9.15 -1.79 -1.52
N PRO A 123 -10.48 -1.97 -1.59
CA PRO A 123 -11.08 -2.82 -2.60
C PRO A 123 -10.92 -2.18 -3.98
N VAL A 124 -10.65 -3.01 -4.98
CA VAL A 124 -10.57 -2.59 -6.40
C VAL A 124 -11.93 -2.65 -7.09
N ASN A 125 -12.89 -3.36 -6.49
CA ASN A 125 -14.26 -3.43 -6.97
C ASN A 125 -15.01 -2.15 -6.53
N PRO A 126 -15.51 -1.32 -7.46
CA PRO A 126 -16.14 -0.05 -7.13
C PRO A 126 -17.50 -0.18 -6.42
N GLU A 127 -18.07 -1.39 -6.35
CA GLU A 127 -19.31 -1.67 -5.62
C GLU A 127 -19.07 -2.03 -4.14
N VAL A 128 -17.81 -2.06 -3.71
CA VAL A 128 -17.37 -2.46 -2.38
C VAL A 128 -16.83 -1.25 -1.64
N GLU A 129 -17.38 -1.00 -0.47
CA GLU A 129 -16.93 0.06 0.41
C GLU A 129 -15.64 -0.37 1.14
N PRO A 130 -14.67 0.54 1.34
CA PRO A 130 -13.52 0.29 2.21
C PRO A 130 -13.96 -0.01 3.65
N ALA A 131 -13.09 -0.65 4.43
CA ALA A 131 -13.30 -0.81 5.88
C ALA A 131 -13.42 0.55 6.58
N ASP A 132 -14.16 0.61 7.69
CA ASP A 132 -14.42 1.88 8.39
C ASP A 132 -13.13 2.57 8.84
N THR A 133 -12.12 1.80 9.30
CA THR A 133 -10.76 2.31 9.60
C THR A 133 -10.14 3.08 8.44
N LEU A 134 -10.35 2.63 7.19
CA LEU A 134 -9.81 3.29 6.01
C LEU A 134 -10.58 4.57 5.68
N LYS A 135 -11.91 4.55 5.86
CA LYS A 135 -12.77 5.73 5.66
C LYS A 135 -12.45 6.85 6.64
N GLU A 136 -12.05 6.52 7.87
CA GLU A 136 -11.64 7.50 8.88
C GLU A 136 -10.40 8.31 8.47
N TRP A 137 -9.55 7.77 7.59
CA TRP A 137 -8.39 8.50 7.06
C TRP A 137 -8.73 9.46 5.91
N GLY A 138 -9.97 9.41 5.42
CA GLY A 138 -10.49 10.29 4.38
C GLY A 138 -10.09 9.90 2.97
N ASP A 139 -10.66 10.63 2.01
CA ASP A 139 -10.37 10.44 0.59
C ASP A 139 -9.01 11.00 0.21
N PHE A 140 -8.38 10.40 -0.79
CA PHE A 140 -7.12 10.88 -1.34
C PHE A 140 -7.08 10.67 -2.86
N LYS A 141 -6.30 11.50 -3.54
CA LYS A 141 -5.98 11.37 -4.97
C LYS A 141 -4.90 10.30 -5.14
N GLU A 142 -5.21 9.27 -5.92
CA GLU A 142 -4.25 8.25 -6.33
C GLU A 142 -3.29 8.77 -7.41
N GLN A 143 -2.08 8.22 -7.42
CA GLN A 143 -1.10 8.50 -8.46
C GLN A 143 -1.57 7.94 -9.81
N ASP A 144 -1.64 8.80 -10.83
CA ASP A 144 -2.05 8.40 -12.19
C ASP A 144 -0.89 7.74 -12.95
N ILE A 145 -0.61 6.49 -12.56
CA ILE A 145 0.38 5.61 -13.18
C ILE A 145 -0.27 4.26 -13.47
N HIS A 146 -0.04 3.71 -14.66
CA HIS A 146 -0.46 2.33 -14.92
C HIS A 146 0.39 1.39 -14.07
N ALA A 147 -0.23 0.66 -13.12
CA ALA A 147 0.47 -0.29 -12.25
C ALA A 147 1.34 -1.32 -13.02
N LEU A 148 0.97 -1.63 -14.27
CA LEU A 148 1.74 -2.52 -15.14
C LEU A 148 3.02 -1.89 -15.70
N ASP A 149 3.14 -0.56 -15.78
CA ASP A 149 4.37 0.10 -16.21
C ASP A 149 5.50 -0.13 -15.19
N HIS A 150 5.19 -0.22 -13.88
CA HIS A 150 6.16 -0.57 -12.83
C HIS A 150 6.62 -2.03 -12.89
N SER A 151 5.76 -2.94 -13.36
CA SER A 151 6.11 -4.36 -13.48
C SER A 151 7.21 -4.63 -14.51
N SER A 152 7.46 -3.69 -15.43
CA SER A 152 8.53 -3.78 -16.45
C SER A 152 9.94 -3.72 -15.85
N LEU A 153 10.10 -3.20 -14.62
CA LEU A 153 11.34 -3.27 -13.86
C LEU A 153 11.51 -4.62 -13.11
N HIS A 154 10.46 -5.46 -13.07
CA HIS A 154 10.43 -6.73 -12.34
C HIS A 154 10.21 -7.98 -13.21
N THR A 155 9.95 -7.84 -14.52
CA THR A 155 9.55 -8.98 -15.38
C THR A 155 10.73 -9.73 -16.00
N GLU A 156 11.24 -10.73 -15.27
CA GLU A 156 11.87 -11.93 -15.87
C GLU A 156 11.00 -13.21 -15.74
N ALA A 157 9.77 -13.10 -15.23
CA ALA A 157 8.83 -14.22 -15.22
C ALA A 157 7.87 -14.13 -16.42
N GLY A 158 7.89 -15.14 -17.29
CA GLY A 158 7.03 -15.28 -18.48
C GLY A 158 5.53 -15.43 -18.17
N ILE A 159 4.94 -14.38 -17.61
CA ILE A 159 3.51 -14.21 -17.38
C ILE A 159 2.93 -13.67 -18.69
N GLN A 160 2.11 -14.45 -19.35
CA GLN A 160 1.27 -13.93 -20.42
C GLN A 160 0.27 -12.99 -19.75
N SER A 161 0.39 -11.69 -20.04
CA SER A 161 -0.45 -10.64 -19.46
C SER A 161 -1.92 -11.01 -19.58
N CYS A 162 -2.52 -11.42 -18.46
CA CYS A 162 -3.94 -11.30 -18.28
C CYS A 162 -4.20 -9.81 -18.12
N LEU A 163 -4.60 -9.17 -19.21
CA LEU A 163 -5.30 -7.89 -19.18
C LEU A 163 -6.46 -8.01 -18.17
N GLY A 164 -6.38 -7.30 -17.03
CA GLY A 164 -7.58 -6.69 -16.47
C GLY A 164 -7.98 -6.94 -15.01
N SER A 165 -7.40 -7.87 -14.26
CA SER A 165 -7.82 -8.10 -12.87
C SER A 165 -6.77 -7.59 -11.88
N ARG A 166 -6.96 -6.36 -11.38
CA ARG A 166 -6.42 -5.97 -10.07
C ARG A 166 -7.22 -6.79 -9.05
N ASP A 167 -6.58 -7.42 -8.07
CA ASP A 167 -7.32 -8.14 -7.03
C ASP A 167 -7.46 -7.29 -5.79
N PHE A 168 -6.41 -6.60 -5.36
CA PHE A 168 -6.48 -5.69 -4.21
C PHE A 168 -5.57 -4.50 -4.42
N GLN A 169 -5.89 -3.40 -3.74
CA GLN A 169 -5.12 -2.18 -3.79
C GLN A 169 -4.53 -1.90 -2.40
N SER A 170 -3.21 -1.80 -2.36
CA SER A 170 -2.44 -1.45 -1.17
C SER A 170 -1.73 -0.13 -1.41
N ASN A 171 -1.94 0.87 -0.56
CA ASN A 171 -1.37 2.21 -0.78
C ASN A 171 -0.18 2.46 0.12
N VAL A 172 0.84 3.14 -0.40
CA VAL A 172 1.95 3.65 0.40
C VAL A 172 1.50 4.94 1.05
N SER A 173 1.39 4.92 2.36
CA SER A 173 1.13 6.08 3.20
C SER A 173 2.39 6.57 3.89
N ILE A 174 2.38 7.85 4.28
CA ILE A 174 3.31 8.36 5.26
C ILE A 174 2.61 8.31 6.60
N VAL A 175 3.25 7.76 7.64
CA VAL A 175 2.75 7.85 9.01
C VAL A 175 3.65 8.72 9.85
N GLN A 176 3.04 9.46 10.76
CA GLN A 176 3.72 10.36 11.69
C GLN A 176 3.03 10.34 13.05
N ARG A 177 3.69 10.78 14.11
CA ARG A 177 3.03 10.91 15.42
C ARG A 177 1.91 11.96 15.36
N VAL A 178 0.74 11.65 15.94
CA VAL A 178 -0.43 12.56 16.00
C VAL A 178 -0.12 13.89 16.71
N ASN A 179 0.87 13.91 17.61
CA ASN A 179 1.27 15.11 18.37
C ASN A 179 2.56 15.79 17.84
N CYS A 180 2.97 15.52 16.61
CA CYS A 180 4.18 16.13 16.04
C CYS A 180 3.93 17.58 15.60
N LYS A 181 4.88 18.48 15.89
CA LYS A 181 4.78 19.95 15.80
C LYS A 181 4.66 20.54 14.38
N TYR A 182 4.49 19.72 13.35
CA TYR A 182 4.52 20.13 11.95
C TYR A 182 3.23 19.80 11.17
N CYS A 183 2.11 19.56 11.89
CA CYS A 183 0.75 19.54 11.31
C CYS A 183 0.33 20.91 10.75
#